data_AF-A0A348DMS5-F1
#
_entry.id   AF-A0A348DMS5-F1
#
_cell.length_a   1.000
_cell.length_b   1.000
_cell.length_c   1.000
_cell.angle_alpha   90.00
_cell.angle_beta   90.00
_cell.angle_gamma   90.00
#
_symmetry.space_group_name_H-M   'P 1'
#
loop_
_entity.id
_entity.type
_entity.pdbx_description
1 polymer ?
#
loop_
_entity_poly.entity_id
_entity_poly.type
_entity_poly.pdbx_seq_one_letter_code
_entity_poly.pdbx_strand_id
1 'polypeptide(L)'
;MNTRRFQALFASGLLLSMSVSFASDQVAVNGRDREWMKQQQNALQEFKDSLSGQTLTLPPAQQDLVEKLQQGIRNDQTAQEGGEQRTPDAIYFVSLGIPREGLLPMLQDAARLKIPATLRGLVDNDFRKTAAMMFELTKEDKNIGVQIDPTLYSDYHVTAVPALVVTCPGHYDVIRGSLPLRDALGKIAEQGDCAATARKLLEAAR
;
A
#
# COMPACT_ATOMS: atom_id res chain seq x y z
N MET A 1 -48.29 -26.10 -52.88
CA MET A 1 -47.35 -27.21 -52.59
C MET A 1 -45.96 -26.77 -53.01
N ASN A 2 -45.01 -26.88 -52.07
CA ASN A 2 -43.62 -26.38 -52.09
C ASN A 2 -42.86 -26.55 -53.43
N THR A 3 -42.02 -25.57 -53.80
CA THR A 3 -40.54 -25.77 -53.73
C THR A 3 -39.77 -24.44 -53.82
N ARG A 4 -38.79 -24.33 -52.93
CA ARG A 4 -37.84 -23.22 -52.74
C ARG A 4 -36.66 -23.33 -53.72
N ARG A 5 -36.06 -22.19 -54.10
CA ARG A 5 -34.66 -21.77 -53.81
C ARG A 5 -34.12 -20.82 -54.90
N PHE A 6 -33.31 -19.86 -54.44
CA PHE A 6 -32.45 -18.93 -55.18
C PHE A 6 -33.09 -17.67 -55.79
N GLN A 7 -33.10 -16.60 -54.98
CA GLN A 7 -32.81 -15.20 -55.32
C GLN A 7 -32.76 -14.45 -53.97
N ALA A 8 -31.61 -14.35 -53.34
CA ALA A 8 -30.62 -13.28 -53.49
C ALA A 8 -31.07 -11.93 -52.89
N LEU A 9 -30.47 -11.65 -51.72
CA LEU A 9 -29.86 -10.38 -51.31
C LEU A 9 -30.73 -9.26 -50.70
N PHE A 10 -30.25 -8.80 -49.54
CA PHE A 10 -30.52 -7.57 -48.77
C PHE A 10 -31.77 -7.50 -47.89
N ALA A 11 -31.76 -8.22 -46.75
CA ALA A 11 -32.38 -7.73 -45.52
C ALA A 11 -31.84 -8.48 -44.29
N SER A 12 -31.65 -7.75 -43.19
CA SER A 12 -31.40 -8.23 -41.83
C SER A 12 -30.01 -8.79 -41.51
N GLY A 13 -29.10 -7.88 -41.15
CA GLY A 13 -27.93 -8.17 -40.33
C GLY A 13 -27.93 -7.27 -39.09
N LEU A 14 -28.85 -7.51 -38.15
CA LEU A 14 -28.77 -6.97 -36.80
C LEU A 14 -29.19 -8.10 -35.84
N LEU A 15 -28.43 -8.25 -34.75
CA LEU A 15 -28.58 -9.22 -33.66
C LEU A 15 -27.75 -10.50 -33.81
N LEU A 16 -26.46 -10.43 -33.42
CA LEU A 16 -25.78 -11.39 -32.52
C LEU A 16 -24.30 -11.01 -32.36
N SER A 17 -24.01 -10.18 -31.35
CA SER A 17 -22.71 -10.17 -30.67
C SER A 17 -22.97 -9.93 -29.19
N MET A 18 -23.22 -11.02 -28.46
CA MET A 18 -23.13 -11.05 -27.00
C MET A 18 -21.67 -10.87 -26.60
N SER A 19 -21.30 -9.65 -26.21
CA SER A 19 -20.09 -9.37 -25.47
C SER A 19 -20.34 -9.73 -24.01
N VAL A 20 -19.84 -10.87 -23.54
CA VAL A 20 -19.69 -11.13 -22.10
C VAL A 20 -18.51 -10.32 -21.59
N SER A 21 -18.77 -9.09 -21.16
CA SER A 21 -17.83 -8.32 -20.35
C SER A 21 -17.98 -8.76 -18.90
N PHE A 22 -16.92 -9.39 -18.37
CA PHE A 22 -16.73 -9.58 -16.94
C PHE A 22 -16.64 -8.20 -16.28
N ALA A 23 -17.62 -7.87 -15.45
CA ALA A 23 -17.59 -6.67 -14.63
C ALA A 23 -16.51 -6.86 -13.56
N SER A 24 -15.47 -6.02 -13.60
CA SER A 24 -14.66 -5.73 -12.43
C SER A 24 -15.55 -5.02 -11.42
N ASP A 25 -15.56 -5.48 -10.17
CA ASP A 25 -16.10 -4.74 -9.04
C ASP A 25 -15.26 -3.46 -8.85
N GLN A 26 -15.59 -2.43 -9.63
CA GLN A 26 -15.24 -1.08 -9.27
C GLN A 26 -16.14 -0.74 -8.09
N VAL A 27 -15.56 -0.43 -6.94
CA VAL A 27 -16.24 0.33 -5.88
C VAL A 27 -16.52 1.71 -6.47
N ALA A 28 -17.52 1.78 -7.35
CA ALA A 28 -18.06 3.00 -7.87
C ALA A 28 -18.77 3.65 -6.70
N VAL A 29 -18.16 4.69 -6.13
CA VAL A 29 -18.81 5.62 -5.21
C VAL A 29 -20.17 5.96 -5.84
N ASN A 30 -21.24 5.43 -5.25
CA ASN A 30 -22.57 5.48 -5.83
C ASN A 30 -23.00 6.96 -5.91
N GLY A 31 -23.91 7.33 -6.82
CA GLY A 31 -24.44 8.71 -6.86
C GLY A 31 -24.97 9.15 -5.48
N ARG A 32 -25.53 8.20 -4.73
CA ARG A 32 -25.97 8.36 -3.34
C ARG A 32 -24.83 8.70 -2.36
N ASP A 33 -23.65 8.11 -2.53
CA ASP A 33 -22.49 8.38 -1.68
C ASP A 33 -21.93 9.79 -1.96
N ARG A 34 -21.97 10.22 -3.23
CA ARG A 34 -21.58 11.60 -3.61
C ARG A 34 -22.53 12.63 -3.05
N GLU A 35 -23.83 12.36 -3.08
CA GLU A 35 -24.86 13.23 -2.48
C GLU A 35 -24.71 13.30 -0.96
N TRP A 36 -24.47 12.16 -0.30
CA TRP A 36 -24.21 12.10 1.13
C TRP A 36 -22.96 12.89 1.54
N MET A 37 -21.85 12.73 0.81
CA MET A 37 -20.60 13.49 1.04
C MET A 37 -20.81 14.99 0.84
N LYS A 38 -21.57 15.38 -0.21
CA LYS A 38 -21.90 16.78 -0.48
C LYS A 38 -22.79 17.38 0.61
N GLN A 39 -23.75 16.61 1.11
CA GLN A 39 -24.62 17.01 2.21
C GLN A 39 -23.82 17.19 3.51
N GLN A 40 -22.88 16.29 3.79
CA GLN A 40 -22.01 16.39 4.96
C GLN A 40 -21.08 17.61 4.88
N GLN A 41 -20.51 17.89 3.70
CA GLN A 41 -19.71 19.10 3.48
C GLN A 41 -20.53 20.39 3.64
N ASN A 42 -21.75 20.44 3.10
CA ASN A 42 -22.64 21.59 3.25
C ASN A 42 -23.01 21.83 4.72
N ALA A 43 -23.34 20.78 5.47
CA ALA A 43 -23.64 20.88 6.89
C ALA A 43 -22.44 21.38 7.72
N LEU A 44 -21.22 20.96 7.35
CA LEU A 44 -19.99 21.45 7.97
C LEU A 44 -19.75 22.92 7.64
N GLN A 45 -20.01 23.32 6.39
CA GLN A 45 -19.90 24.70 5.93
C GLN A 45 -20.89 25.60 6.69
N GLU A 46 -22.16 25.21 6.79
CA GLU A 46 -23.18 25.93 7.55
C GLU A 46 -22.84 26.03 9.04
N PHE A 47 -22.32 24.96 9.64
CA PHE A 47 -21.83 24.97 11.01
C PHE A 47 -20.68 25.97 11.18
N LYS A 48 -19.69 25.94 10.27
CA LYS A 48 -18.58 26.89 10.27
C LYS A 48 -19.05 28.34 10.08
N ASP A 49 -20.01 28.58 9.20
CA ASP A 49 -20.59 29.91 8.97
C ASP A 49 -21.35 30.39 10.21
N SER A 50 -22.06 29.51 10.90
CA SER A 50 -22.71 29.82 12.19
C SER A 50 -21.71 30.20 13.29
N LEU A 51 -20.51 29.60 13.27
CA LEU A 51 -19.43 29.91 14.20
C LEU A 51 -18.65 31.18 13.80
N SER A 52 -18.65 31.55 12.52
CA SER A 52 -17.88 32.68 11.99
C SER A 52 -18.37 34.06 12.49
N GLY A 53 -19.53 34.11 13.15
CA GLY A 53 -20.04 35.29 13.87
C GLY A 53 -20.00 35.18 15.40
N GLN A 54 -19.67 34.01 15.96
CA GLN A 54 -19.51 33.81 17.40
C GLN A 54 -18.02 33.89 17.74
N THR A 55 -17.55 35.07 18.15
CA THR A 55 -16.18 35.22 18.64
C THR A 55 -16.04 34.56 20.01
N LEU A 56 -15.85 33.24 20.03
CA LEU A 56 -15.34 32.54 21.20
C LEU A 56 -13.90 33.03 21.40
N THR A 57 -13.73 34.03 22.27
CA THR A 57 -12.41 34.57 22.61
C THR A 57 -11.69 33.51 23.43
N LEU A 58 -10.89 32.68 22.77
CA LEU A 58 -10.07 31.66 23.42
C LEU A 58 -9.04 32.36 24.33
N PRO A 59 -8.88 31.92 25.59
CA PRO A 59 -7.79 32.39 26.45
C PRO A 59 -6.44 32.25 25.73
N PRO A 60 -5.49 33.18 25.91
CA PRO A 60 -4.23 33.20 25.16
C PRO A 60 -3.43 31.89 25.28
N ALA A 61 -3.57 31.14 26.39
CA ALA A 61 -2.94 29.83 26.58
C ALA A 61 -3.43 28.74 25.62
N GLN A 62 -4.64 28.87 25.05
CA GLN A 62 -5.20 27.89 24.11
C GLN A 62 -4.84 28.20 22.66
N GLN A 63 -4.45 29.44 22.35
CA GLN A 63 -4.08 29.84 20.99
C GLN A 63 -2.79 29.15 20.53
N ASP A 64 -1.79 29.04 21.40
CA ASP A 64 -0.53 28.31 21.13
C ASP A 64 -0.76 26.81 20.88
N LEU A 65 -1.72 26.20 21.61
CA LEU A 65 -2.07 24.80 21.44
C LEU A 65 -2.81 24.56 20.12
N VAL A 66 -3.73 25.46 19.75
CA VAL A 66 -4.43 25.42 18.45
C VAL A 66 -3.44 25.58 17.30
N GLU A 67 -2.47 26.50 17.43
CA GLU A 67 -1.44 26.71 16.42
C GLU A 67 -0.54 25.48 16.27
N LYS A 68 -0.11 24.86 17.38
CA LYS A 68 0.62 23.58 17.37
C LYS A 68 -0.18 22.45 16.74
N LEU A 69 -1.47 22.33 17.05
CA LEU A 69 -2.34 21.32 16.44
C LEU A 69 -2.50 21.54 14.93
N GLN A 70 -2.73 22.78 14.51
CA GLN A 70 -2.87 23.14 13.10
C GLN A 70 -1.57 22.90 12.32
N GLN A 71 -0.41 23.19 12.91
CA GLN A 71 0.89 22.86 12.35
C GLN A 71 1.10 21.34 12.27
N GLY A 72 0.72 20.57 13.30
CA GLY A 72 0.76 19.11 13.29
C GLY A 72 -0.11 18.51 12.17
N ILE A 73 -1.36 18.97 12.04
CA ILE A 73 -2.28 18.53 10.99
C ILE A 73 -1.76 18.90 9.60
N ARG A 74 -1.17 20.09 9.42
CA ARG A 74 -0.53 20.47 8.14
C ARG A 74 0.70 19.62 7.82
N ASN A 75 1.50 19.26 8.81
CA ASN A 75 2.65 18.36 8.63
C ASN A 75 2.18 16.93 8.30
N ASP A 76 1.10 16.45 8.92
CA ASP A 76 0.52 15.14 8.62
C ASP A 76 -0.17 15.12 7.25
N GLN A 77 -0.89 16.20 6.90
CA GLN A 77 -1.49 16.36 5.58
C GLN A 77 -0.44 16.53 4.48
N THR A 78 0.67 17.23 4.71
CA THR A 78 1.78 17.25 3.73
C THR A 78 2.53 15.92 3.67
N ALA A 79 2.54 15.11 4.73
CA ALA A 79 3.02 13.74 4.67
C ALA A 79 2.05 12.80 3.91
N GLN A 80 0.74 13.11 3.88
CA GLN A 80 -0.28 12.34 3.14
C GLN A 80 -0.54 12.84 1.71
N GLU A 81 -0.45 14.14 1.43
CA GLU A 81 -0.70 14.78 0.12
C GLU A 81 0.59 15.05 -0.66
N GLY A 82 1.73 15.20 0.03
CA GLY A 82 3.08 15.20 -0.55
C GLY A 82 3.63 13.79 -0.76
N GLY A 83 2.77 12.78 -0.72
CA GLY A 83 3.03 11.42 -1.18
C GLY A 83 3.17 11.37 -2.70
N GLU A 84 4.10 12.13 -3.26
CA GLU A 84 4.95 11.50 -4.27
C GLU A 84 5.62 10.37 -3.50
N GLN A 85 5.00 9.18 -3.56
CA GLN A 85 5.44 7.98 -2.86
C GLN A 85 6.94 7.90 -3.06
N ARG A 86 7.72 8.28 -2.04
CA ARG A 86 9.12 7.87 -1.98
C ARG A 86 9.03 6.38 -1.76
N THR A 87 8.86 5.66 -2.87
CA THR A 87 8.93 4.22 -2.91
C THR A 87 10.25 3.90 -2.24
N PRO A 88 10.23 3.20 -1.10
CA PRO A 88 11.46 2.94 -0.39
C PRO A 88 12.43 2.22 -1.34
N ASP A 89 13.71 2.61 -1.26
CA ASP A 89 14.80 2.09 -2.09
C ASP A 89 14.82 0.54 -2.08
N ALA A 90 14.36 -0.08 -0.98
CA ALA A 90 14.07 -1.51 -0.91
C ALA A 90 12.89 -1.83 0.01
N ILE A 91 12.21 -2.94 -0.27
CA ILE A 91 11.10 -3.50 0.52
C ILE A 91 11.35 -4.99 0.72
N TYR A 92 11.17 -5.47 1.95
CA TYR A 92 11.32 -6.88 2.27
C TYR A 92 9.97 -7.52 2.60
N PHE A 93 9.55 -8.48 1.80
CA PHE A 93 8.25 -9.14 1.89
C PHE A 93 8.36 -10.43 2.71
N VAL A 94 7.58 -10.50 3.79
CA VAL A 94 7.57 -11.63 4.74
C VAL A 94 6.15 -12.05 5.10
N SER A 95 5.99 -13.22 5.73
CA SER A 95 4.71 -13.68 6.24
C SER A 95 4.86 -14.29 7.63
N LEU A 96 3.86 -14.05 8.48
CA LEU A 96 3.72 -14.66 9.79
C LEU A 96 3.36 -16.15 9.74
N GLY A 97 3.15 -16.72 8.54
CA GLY A 97 3.07 -18.17 8.35
C GLY A 97 4.43 -18.88 8.42
N ILE A 98 5.54 -18.13 8.38
CA ILE A 98 6.89 -18.65 8.58
C ILE A 98 7.08 -18.90 10.09
N PRO A 99 7.66 -20.04 10.51
CA PRO A 99 7.93 -20.30 11.91
C PRO A 99 8.86 -19.23 12.49
N ARG A 100 8.67 -18.95 13.77
CA ARG A 100 9.34 -17.87 14.50
C ARG A 100 10.86 -17.94 14.39
N GLU A 101 11.40 -19.15 14.43
CA GLU A 101 12.84 -19.44 14.37
C GLU A 101 13.45 -18.98 13.04
N GLY A 102 12.68 -19.03 11.95
CA GLY A 102 13.10 -18.52 10.65
C GLY A 102 12.80 -17.04 10.45
N LEU A 103 11.69 -16.56 10.99
CA LEU A 103 11.24 -15.17 10.81
C LEU A 103 12.08 -14.16 11.60
N LEU A 104 12.50 -14.52 12.82
CA LEU A 104 13.30 -13.64 13.67
C LEU A 104 14.60 -13.17 13.01
N PRO A 105 15.50 -14.05 12.52
CA PRO A 105 16.75 -13.59 11.89
C PRO A 105 16.48 -12.77 10.63
N MET A 106 15.41 -13.08 9.88
CA MET A 106 15.00 -12.31 8.71
C MET A 106 14.59 -10.87 9.07
N LEU A 107 13.80 -10.70 10.12
CA LEU A 107 13.39 -9.37 10.60
C LEU A 107 14.55 -8.60 11.23
N GLN A 108 15.47 -9.28 11.90
CA GLN A 108 16.70 -8.66 12.42
C GLN A 108 17.61 -8.17 11.28
N ASP A 109 17.76 -8.95 10.21
CA ASP A 109 18.47 -8.52 9.00
C ASP A 109 17.84 -7.27 8.39
N ALA A 110 16.51 -7.26 8.25
CA ALA A 110 15.77 -6.13 7.72
C ALA A 110 15.94 -4.88 8.61
N ALA A 111 15.85 -5.02 9.93
CA ALA A 111 16.05 -3.94 10.89
C ALA A 111 17.47 -3.37 10.83
N ARG A 112 18.50 -4.23 10.73
CA ARG A 112 19.91 -3.81 10.58
C ARG A 112 20.14 -3.01 9.30
N LEU A 113 19.55 -3.45 8.19
CA LEU A 113 19.67 -2.80 6.89
C LEU A 113 18.73 -1.60 6.73
N LYS A 114 17.91 -1.28 7.75
CA LYS A 114 16.86 -0.25 7.70
C LYS A 114 15.88 -0.44 6.54
N ILE A 115 15.62 -1.69 6.16
CA ILE A 115 14.68 -2.04 5.11
C ILE A 115 13.33 -2.37 5.78
N PRO A 116 12.22 -1.71 5.39
CA PRO A 116 10.92 -2.03 5.94
C PRO A 116 10.52 -3.45 5.57
N ALA A 117 10.18 -4.25 6.59
CA ALA A 117 9.58 -5.56 6.41
C ALA A 117 8.06 -5.41 6.27
N THR A 118 7.46 -6.00 5.23
CA THR A 118 6.05 -5.83 4.88
C THR A 118 5.33 -7.17 4.87
N LEU A 119 4.21 -7.24 5.59
CA LEU A 119 3.26 -8.34 5.60
C LEU A 119 2.13 -8.08 4.61
N ARG A 120 1.65 -9.14 3.97
CA ARG A 120 0.51 -9.05 3.04
C ARG A 120 -0.79 -8.70 3.77
N GLY A 121 -0.95 -9.17 4.99
CA GLY A 121 -2.19 -9.02 5.73
C GLY A 121 -2.08 -9.56 7.14
N LEU A 122 -3.24 -9.75 7.75
CA LEU A 122 -3.39 -10.25 9.11
C LEU A 122 -3.38 -11.78 9.13
N VAL A 123 -2.96 -12.34 10.24
CA VAL A 123 -3.10 -13.77 10.49
C VAL A 123 -4.55 -14.07 10.83
N ASP A 124 -5.16 -15.00 10.09
CA ASP A 124 -6.56 -15.40 10.20
C ASP A 124 -7.56 -14.22 10.16
N ASN A 125 -7.22 -13.12 9.47
CA ASN A 125 -7.99 -11.87 9.48
C ASN A 125 -8.20 -11.24 10.87
N ASP A 126 -7.33 -11.54 11.83
CA ASP A 126 -7.44 -11.08 13.22
C ASP A 126 -6.23 -10.22 13.62
N PHE A 127 -6.52 -8.95 13.95
CA PHE A 127 -5.51 -7.99 14.41
C PHE A 127 -4.90 -8.38 15.76
N ARG A 128 -5.69 -8.93 16.70
CA ARG A 128 -5.19 -9.32 18.03
C ARG A 128 -4.22 -10.48 17.93
N LYS A 129 -4.54 -11.49 17.10
CA LYS A 129 -3.62 -12.61 16.84
C LYS A 129 -2.32 -12.12 16.21
N THR A 130 -2.44 -11.27 15.19
CA THR A 130 -1.28 -10.68 14.49
C THR A 130 -0.40 -9.88 15.47
N ALA A 131 -1.03 -9.01 16.28
CA ALA A 131 -0.33 -8.21 17.29
C ALA A 131 0.32 -9.08 18.37
N ALA A 132 -0.33 -10.16 18.81
CA ALA A 132 0.24 -11.09 19.79
C ALA A 132 1.49 -11.77 19.23
N MET A 133 1.46 -12.29 18.00
CA MET A 133 2.64 -12.90 17.38
C MET A 133 3.77 -11.89 17.17
N MET A 134 3.45 -10.67 16.73
CA MET A 134 4.43 -9.59 16.61
C MET A 134 5.02 -9.22 17.97
N PHE A 135 4.20 -9.14 19.02
CA PHE A 135 4.66 -8.84 20.37
C PHE A 135 5.64 -9.90 20.90
N GLU A 136 5.39 -11.19 20.65
CA GLU A 136 6.32 -12.26 21.01
C GLU A 136 7.66 -12.17 20.24
N LEU A 137 7.69 -11.62 19.03
CA LEU A 137 8.93 -11.35 18.29
C LEU A 137 9.67 -10.15 18.89
N THR A 138 8.95 -9.07 19.22
CA THR A 138 9.53 -7.86 19.80
C THR A 138 10.12 -8.07 21.21
N LYS A 139 9.69 -9.11 21.94
CA LYS A 139 10.30 -9.49 23.21
C LYS A 139 11.77 -9.89 23.08
N GLU A 140 12.16 -10.46 21.95
CA GLU A 140 13.56 -10.83 21.70
C GLU A 140 14.38 -9.68 21.13
N ASP A 141 13.78 -8.87 20.25
CA ASP A 141 14.42 -7.68 19.72
C ASP A 141 13.39 -6.55 19.53
N LYS A 142 13.61 -5.46 20.27
CA LYS A 142 12.71 -4.29 20.29
C LYS A 142 12.69 -3.51 18.97
N ASN A 143 13.68 -3.73 18.10
CA ASN A 143 13.79 -3.06 16.81
C ASN A 143 13.02 -3.79 15.70
N ILE A 144 12.35 -4.90 16.01
CA ILE A 144 11.53 -5.63 15.06
C ILE A 144 10.19 -4.93 14.90
N GLY A 145 9.95 -4.43 13.69
CA GLY A 145 8.68 -3.88 13.23
C GLY A 145 8.32 -4.40 11.85
N VAL A 146 7.03 -4.40 11.54
CA VAL A 146 6.51 -4.76 10.21
C VAL A 146 5.44 -3.77 9.79
N GLN A 147 5.37 -3.52 8.49
CA GLN A 147 4.28 -2.82 7.83
C GLN A 147 3.26 -3.84 7.33
N ILE A 148 1.97 -3.49 7.28
CA ILE A 148 0.95 -4.30 6.63
C ILE A 148 0.46 -3.53 5.43
N ASP A 149 0.81 -4.01 4.24
CA ASP A 149 0.40 -3.37 2.99
C ASP A 149 0.20 -4.43 1.89
N PRO A 150 -1.05 -4.84 1.62
CA PRO A 150 -1.35 -5.80 0.55
C PRO A 150 -1.10 -5.22 -0.85
N THR A 151 -1.10 -3.89 -1.01
CA THR A 151 -0.99 -3.26 -2.35
C THR A 151 0.40 -3.46 -2.92
N LEU A 152 1.45 -3.31 -2.10
CA LEU A 152 2.84 -3.54 -2.51
C LEU A 152 3.08 -4.97 -3.02
N TYR A 153 2.37 -5.97 -2.47
CA TYR A 153 2.48 -7.36 -2.97
C TYR A 153 1.96 -7.50 -4.40
N SER A 154 0.85 -6.80 -4.70
CA SER A 154 0.26 -6.76 -6.03
C SER A 154 1.12 -5.95 -6.99
N ASP A 155 1.61 -4.78 -6.56
CA ASP A 155 2.37 -3.85 -7.40
C ASP A 155 3.70 -4.45 -7.89
N TYR A 156 4.41 -5.17 -7.01
CA TYR A 156 5.68 -5.84 -7.35
C TYR A 156 5.53 -7.31 -7.75
N HIS A 157 4.29 -7.79 -7.91
CA HIS A 157 3.96 -9.17 -8.30
C HIS A 157 4.67 -10.22 -7.42
N VAL A 158 4.62 -10.01 -6.11
CA VAL A 158 5.21 -10.90 -5.10
C VAL A 158 4.22 -12.00 -4.73
N THR A 159 4.34 -13.14 -5.40
CA THR A 159 3.49 -14.32 -5.16
C THR A 159 4.01 -15.20 -4.02
N ALA A 160 5.32 -15.34 -3.89
CA ALA A 160 6.00 -16.15 -2.89
C ALA A 160 6.86 -15.30 -1.96
N VAL A 161 6.89 -15.70 -0.68
CA VAL A 161 7.69 -15.08 0.39
C VAL A 161 8.63 -16.12 1.01
N PRO A 162 9.79 -15.72 1.55
CA PRO A 162 10.32 -14.36 1.60
C PRO A 162 10.81 -13.83 0.24
N ALA A 163 10.73 -12.51 0.04
CA ALA A 163 11.23 -11.84 -1.16
C ALA A 163 11.76 -10.44 -0.85
N LEU A 164 12.84 -10.03 -1.52
CA LEU A 164 13.41 -8.68 -1.46
C LEU A 164 13.15 -7.99 -2.80
N VAL A 165 12.62 -6.78 -2.74
CA VAL A 165 12.49 -5.89 -3.90
C VAL A 165 13.38 -4.69 -3.70
N VAL A 166 14.19 -4.36 -4.71
CA VAL A 166 14.98 -3.12 -4.75
C VAL A 166 14.46 -2.28 -5.90
N THR A 167 14.19 -1.00 -5.64
CA THR A 167 13.61 -0.09 -6.61
C THR A 167 14.68 0.87 -7.13
N CYS A 168 14.59 1.20 -8.42
CA CYS A 168 15.40 2.21 -9.07
C CYS A 168 14.52 3.03 -10.02
N PRO A 169 14.99 4.19 -10.53
CA PRO A 169 14.16 5.04 -11.37
C PRO A 169 13.62 4.30 -12.60
N GLY A 170 12.32 4.00 -12.61
CA GLY A 170 11.63 3.31 -13.71
C GLY A 170 11.74 1.78 -13.73
N HIS A 171 12.49 1.16 -12.82
CA HIS A 171 12.72 -0.29 -12.78
C HIS A 171 12.76 -0.85 -11.35
N TYR A 172 12.59 -2.16 -11.20
CA TYR A 172 12.75 -2.83 -9.91
C TYR A 172 13.28 -4.26 -10.11
N ASP A 173 14.13 -4.70 -9.18
CA ASP A 173 14.64 -6.06 -9.12
C ASP A 173 13.96 -6.83 -7.99
N VAL A 174 13.67 -8.11 -8.22
CA VAL A 174 13.04 -8.99 -7.22
C VAL A 174 13.88 -10.24 -7.01
N ILE A 175 14.37 -10.43 -5.79
CA ILE A 175 15.02 -11.67 -5.36
C ILE A 175 14.06 -12.44 -4.47
N ARG A 176 13.75 -13.68 -4.85
CA ARG A 176 12.85 -14.57 -4.11
C ARG A 176 13.65 -15.69 -3.43
N GLY A 177 13.23 -16.08 -2.24
CA GLY A 177 13.82 -17.20 -1.50
C GLY A 177 14.47 -16.80 -0.18
N SER A 178 14.90 -17.81 0.58
CA SER A 178 15.41 -17.67 1.95
C SER A 178 16.87 -17.21 2.04
N LEU A 179 17.33 -16.43 1.07
CA LEU A 179 18.69 -15.89 1.08
C LEU A 179 18.79 -14.75 2.11
N PRO A 180 19.89 -14.63 2.88
CA PRO A 180 20.11 -13.49 3.77
C PRO A 180 20.03 -12.17 2.99
N LEU A 181 19.47 -11.12 3.59
CA LEU A 181 19.22 -9.87 2.85
C LEU A 181 20.51 -9.24 2.31
N ARG A 182 21.62 -9.34 3.03
CA ARG A 182 22.92 -8.84 2.55
C ARG A 182 23.37 -9.54 1.27
N ASP A 183 23.20 -10.85 1.20
CA ASP A 183 23.57 -11.64 0.02
C ASP A 183 22.60 -11.39 -1.13
N ALA A 184 21.30 -11.21 -0.83
CA ALA A 184 20.30 -10.83 -1.81
C ALA A 184 20.60 -9.45 -2.44
N LEU A 185 20.94 -8.46 -1.60
CA LEU A 185 21.42 -7.14 -2.07
C LEU A 185 22.73 -7.26 -2.85
N GLY A 186 23.65 -8.12 -2.41
CA GLY A 186 24.92 -8.38 -3.11
C GLY A 186 24.69 -8.89 -4.53
N LYS A 187 23.77 -9.85 -4.72
CA LYS A 187 23.39 -10.35 -6.05
C LYS A 187 22.83 -9.26 -6.95
N ILE A 188 21.98 -8.38 -6.42
CA ILE A 188 21.45 -7.24 -7.18
C ILE A 188 22.57 -6.24 -7.50
N ALA A 189 23.50 -6.00 -6.57
CA ALA A 189 24.65 -5.12 -6.76
C ALA A 189 25.66 -5.61 -7.82
N GLU A 190 25.67 -6.92 -8.10
CA GLU A 190 26.54 -7.56 -9.10
C GLU A 190 25.86 -7.75 -10.46
N GLN A 191 24.59 -8.17 -10.47
CA GLN A 191 23.90 -8.69 -11.66
C GLN A 191 22.53 -8.04 -11.94
N GLY A 192 22.03 -7.19 -11.03
CA GLY A 192 20.71 -6.56 -11.16
C GLY A 192 20.75 -5.21 -11.86
N ASP A 193 19.59 -4.78 -12.35
CA ASP A 193 19.41 -3.48 -13.02
C ASP A 193 19.52 -2.31 -12.01
N CYS A 194 19.11 -2.54 -10.75
CA CYS A 194 19.17 -1.59 -9.65
C CYS A 194 20.46 -1.69 -8.81
N ALA A 195 21.58 -2.10 -9.42
CA ALA A 195 22.85 -2.33 -8.73
C ALA A 195 23.36 -1.12 -7.91
N ALA A 196 23.19 0.09 -8.41
CA ALA A 196 23.60 1.32 -7.71
C ALA A 196 22.84 1.52 -6.39
N THR A 197 21.51 1.31 -6.41
CA THR A 197 20.66 1.39 -5.21
C THR A 197 21.05 0.31 -4.20
N ALA A 198 21.27 -0.93 -4.67
CA ALA A 198 21.67 -2.03 -3.80
C ALA A 198 23.03 -1.78 -3.10
N ARG A 199 24.01 -1.20 -3.81
CA ARG A 199 25.31 -0.81 -3.21
C ARG A 199 25.14 0.26 -2.14
N LYS A 200 24.34 1.29 -2.40
CA LYS A 200 24.03 2.35 -1.43
C LYS A 200 23.40 1.76 -0.16
N LEU A 201 22.46 0.82 -0.29
CA LEU A 201 21.83 0.15 0.85
C LEU A 201 22.83 -0.70 1.66
N LEU A 202 23.74 -1.41 0.98
CA LEU A 202 24.80 -2.17 1.64
C LEU A 202 25.81 -1.28 2.37
N GLU A 203 26.12 -0.11 1.83
CA GLU A 203 27.00 0.88 2.47
C GLU A 203 26.33 1.57 3.66
N ALA A 204 25.04 1.89 3.55
CA ALA A 204 24.26 2.52 4.62
C ALA A 204 24.07 1.62 5.86
N ALA A 205 24.34 0.32 5.72
CA ALA A 205 24.23 -0.67 6.77
C ALA A 205 25.57 -1.16 7.33
N ARG A 206 26.70 -0.53 6.94
CA ARG A 206 28.00 -0.70 7.61
C ARG A 206 28.06 0.10 8.91
#